data_AF-A0A5S9Q5D9-F1
#
_entry.id   AF-A0A5S9Q5D9-F1
#
_cell.length_a   1.000
_cell.length_b   1.000
_cell.length_c   1.000
_cell.angle_alpha   90.00
_cell.angle_beta   90.00
_cell.angle_gamma   90.00
#
_symmetry.space_group_name_H-M   'P 1'
#
loop_
_entity.id
_entity.type
_entity.pdbx_description
1 polymer ?
#
loop_
_entity_poly.entity_id
_entity_poly.type
_entity_poly.pdbx_seq_one_letter_code
_entity_poly.pdbx_strand_id
1 'polypeptide(L)'
;MNMVDSVREETPEDAALGERLKQFRESVPLDQKAMAKQVGAGFRTYQEYEAGRSAPKVSVLRKLMAMGCDLTWLLTGVRAASGKPEPWAHFSPDEELLGRVTDMVARAYSDAGRPLSMVDLGRLSAEKYKVIVDATDDPEERFTMVKLTGAQLRKDLIAEQPGSGKRSA
;
A
#
# COMPACT_ATOMS: atom_id res chain seq x y z
N MET A 1 -14.36 -17.37 38.10
CA MET A 1 -13.99 -16.34 37.11
C MET A 1 -12.49 -16.47 36.86
N ASN A 2 -12.08 -17.49 36.10
CA ASN A 2 -10.66 -17.71 35.79
C ASN A 2 -10.32 -16.91 34.55
N MET A 3 -9.55 -15.84 34.73
CA MET A 3 -8.83 -15.15 33.66
C MET A 3 -7.87 -16.16 33.05
N VAL A 4 -8.12 -16.52 31.79
CA VAL A 4 -7.19 -17.33 31.02
C VAL A 4 -5.97 -16.46 30.76
N ASP A 5 -4.84 -16.81 31.37
CA ASP A 5 -3.52 -16.35 30.94
C ASP A 5 -3.37 -16.72 29.47
N SER A 6 -3.62 -15.74 28.59
CA SER A 6 -3.45 -15.86 27.16
C SER A 6 -1.95 -15.90 26.86
N VAL A 7 -1.34 -17.08 27.01
CA VAL A 7 0.02 -17.35 26.54
C VAL A 7 0.00 -17.18 25.03
N ARG A 8 0.54 -16.05 24.55
CA ARG A 8 0.69 -15.79 23.12
C ARG A 8 1.67 -16.82 22.57
N GLU A 9 1.23 -17.66 21.65
CA GLU A 9 2.10 -18.62 20.95
C GLU A 9 3.15 -17.86 20.12
N GLU A 10 4.39 -18.32 20.19
CA GLU A 10 5.52 -17.77 19.45
C GLU A 10 5.38 -18.07 17.96
N THR A 11 5.41 -17.04 17.13
CA THR A 11 5.35 -17.21 15.67
C THR A 11 6.75 -17.29 15.06
N PRO A 12 6.95 -17.96 13.91
CA PRO A 12 8.23 -17.92 13.18
C PRO A 12 8.70 -16.50 12.85
N GLU A 13 7.76 -15.56 12.69
CA GLU A 13 8.04 -14.14 12.45
C GLU A 13 8.63 -13.45 13.69
N ASP A 14 8.12 -13.77 14.89
CA ASP A 14 8.62 -13.26 16.16
C ASP A 14 10.06 -13.73 16.42
N ALA A 15 10.36 -15.00 16.14
CA ALA A 15 11.72 -15.55 16.25
C ALA A 15 12.70 -14.87 15.27
N ALA A 16 12.26 -14.61 14.04
CA ALA A 16 13.07 -13.91 13.04
C ALA A 16 13.35 -12.44 13.42
N LEU A 17 12.39 -11.77 14.07
CA LEU A 17 12.57 -10.42 14.60
C LEU A 17 13.59 -10.39 15.76
N GLY A 18 13.49 -11.34 16.69
CA GLY A 18 14.41 -11.42 17.83
C GLY A 18 15.87 -11.57 17.40
N GLU A 19 16.11 -12.40 16.38
CA GLU A 19 17.45 -12.57 15.80
C GLU A 19 17.96 -11.28 15.11
N ARG A 20 17.10 -10.55 14.38
CA ARG A 20 17.50 -9.24 13.81
C ARG A 20 17.77 -8.19 14.87
N LEU A 21 17.02 -8.21 15.97
CA LEU A 21 17.26 -7.33 17.11
C LEU A 21 18.63 -7.60 17.75
N LYS A 22 18.97 -8.88 17.91
CA LYS A 22 20.28 -9.33 18.37
C LYS A 22 21.40 -8.87 17.44
N GLN A 23 21.23 -9.05 16.12
CA GLN A 23 22.19 -8.57 15.11
C GLN A 23 22.42 -7.06 15.20
N PHE A 24 21.35 -6.26 15.37
CA PHE A 24 21.49 -4.83 15.56
C PHE A 24 22.26 -4.50 16.85
N ARG A 25 21.95 -5.15 17.97
CA ARG A 25 22.68 -4.93 19.23
C ARG A 25 24.17 -5.22 19.09
N GLU A 26 24.52 -6.30 18.42
CA GLU A 26 25.90 -6.71 18.20
C GLU A 26 26.65 -5.74 17.27
N SER A 27 25.94 -5.04 16.39
CA SER A 27 26.51 -3.96 15.57
C SER A 27 26.86 -2.69 16.35
N VAL A 28 26.26 -2.46 17.53
CA VAL A 28 26.51 -1.29 18.39
C VAL A 28 27.32 -1.64 19.65
N PRO A 29 28.29 -2.56 19.53
CA PRO A 29 28.91 -3.39 20.59
C PRO A 29 28.34 -3.30 22.02
N LEU A 30 27.02 -3.48 22.20
CA LEU A 30 26.40 -3.53 23.54
C LEU A 30 26.10 -4.96 23.96
N ASP A 31 26.29 -5.28 25.24
CA ASP A 31 25.69 -6.47 25.82
C ASP A 31 24.16 -6.27 26.02
N GLN A 32 23.43 -7.36 26.30
CA GLN A 32 21.97 -7.31 26.46
C GLN A 32 21.53 -6.38 27.61
N LYS A 33 22.33 -6.26 28.68
CA LYS A 33 22.01 -5.44 29.86
C LYS A 33 22.18 -3.96 29.55
N ALA A 34 23.26 -3.60 28.88
CA ALA A 34 23.56 -2.25 28.41
C ALA A 34 22.52 -1.80 27.38
N MET A 35 22.18 -2.67 26.42
CA MET A 35 21.14 -2.37 25.44
C MET A 35 19.77 -2.18 26.11
N ALA A 36 19.36 -3.07 27.03
CA ALA A 36 18.11 -2.93 27.78
C ALA A 36 18.02 -1.57 28.48
N LYS A 37 19.11 -1.14 29.15
CA LYS A 37 19.20 0.17 29.79
C LYS A 37 19.06 1.30 28.77
N GLN A 38 19.76 1.21 27.64
CA GLN A 38 19.76 2.21 26.57
C GLN A 38 18.35 2.41 25.99
N VAL A 39 17.62 1.32 25.74
CA VAL A 39 16.25 1.36 25.23
C VAL A 39 15.20 1.51 26.34
N GLY A 40 15.60 1.56 27.60
CA GLY A 40 14.70 1.67 28.76
C GLY A 40 13.72 0.50 28.88
N ALA A 41 14.17 -0.71 28.57
CA ALA A 41 13.47 -1.95 28.84
C ALA A 41 14.05 -2.63 30.10
N GLY A 42 13.24 -3.46 30.76
CA GLY A 42 13.77 -4.38 31.78
C GLY A 42 14.72 -5.40 31.14
N PHE A 43 15.77 -5.79 31.85
CA PHE A 43 16.77 -6.73 31.31
C PHE A 43 16.14 -8.04 30.82
N ARG A 44 15.31 -8.68 31.66
CA ARG A 44 14.58 -9.90 31.30
C ARG A 44 13.69 -9.71 30.06
N THR A 45 12.98 -8.58 30.01
CA THR A 45 12.11 -8.24 28.89
C THR A 45 12.90 -8.13 27.58
N TYR A 46 14.08 -7.50 27.62
CA TYR A 46 14.93 -7.41 26.45
C TYR A 46 15.48 -8.78 26.00
N GLN A 47 15.79 -9.67 26.94
CA GLN A 47 16.16 -11.06 26.61
C GLN A 47 14.99 -11.82 25.96
N GLU A 48 13.76 -11.60 26.41
CA GLU A 48 12.57 -12.17 25.80
C GLU A 48 12.33 -11.62 24.39
N TYR A 49 12.71 -10.37 24.11
CA TYR A 49 12.68 -9.82 22.75
C TYR A 49 13.67 -10.53 21.81
N GLU A 50 14.94 -10.66 22.19
CA GLU A 50 15.94 -11.34 21.35
C GLU A 50 15.64 -12.83 21.17
N ALA A 51 14.97 -13.44 22.15
CA ALA A 51 14.53 -14.82 22.07
C ALA A 51 13.21 -15.02 21.29
N GLY A 52 12.58 -13.95 20.79
CA GLY A 52 11.31 -14.03 20.05
C GLY A 52 10.09 -14.35 20.92
N ARG A 53 10.21 -14.35 22.25
CA ARG A 53 9.13 -14.69 23.19
C ARG A 53 8.15 -13.55 23.42
N SER A 54 8.55 -12.33 23.10
CA SER A 54 7.68 -11.16 23.15
C SER A 54 8.14 -10.10 22.15
N ALA A 55 7.22 -9.22 21.75
CA ALA A 55 7.51 -8.14 20.82
C ALA A 55 8.00 -6.87 21.54
N PRO A 56 9.00 -6.16 21.01
CA PRO A 56 9.39 -4.84 21.49
C PRO A 56 8.23 -3.85 21.46
N LYS A 57 8.04 -3.12 22.56
CA LYS A 57 7.05 -2.02 22.59
C LYS A 57 7.48 -0.89 21.64
N VAL A 58 6.51 -0.10 21.16
CA VAL A 58 6.77 1.09 20.33
C VAL A 58 7.79 2.04 20.98
N SER A 59 7.79 2.19 22.31
CA SER A 59 8.77 2.99 23.04
C SER A 59 10.21 2.49 22.87
N VAL A 60 10.41 1.17 22.78
CA VAL A 60 11.71 0.53 22.53
C VAL A 60 12.10 0.72 21.07
N LEU A 61 11.17 0.47 20.13
CA LEU A 61 11.40 0.68 18.69
C LEU A 61 11.83 2.12 18.37
N ARG A 62 11.19 3.12 18.99
CA ARG A 62 11.59 4.53 18.83
C ARG A 62 13.02 4.81 19.25
N LYS A 63 13.50 4.17 20.32
CA LYS A 63 14.87 4.36 20.80
C LYS A 63 15.88 3.61 19.94
N LEU A 64 15.54 2.41 19.46
CA LEU A 64 16.35 1.69 18.47
C LEU A 64 16.52 2.52 17.20
N MET A 65 15.43 3.12 16.69
CA MET A 65 15.48 4.03 15.56
C MET A 65 16.38 5.25 15.83
N ALA A 66 16.28 5.86 17.02
CA ALA A 66 17.16 6.97 17.41
C ALA A 66 18.65 6.57 17.52
N MET A 67 18.93 5.29 17.72
CA MET A 67 20.28 4.71 17.67
C MET A 67 20.75 4.34 16.25
N GLY A 68 19.94 4.62 15.22
CA GLY A 68 20.25 4.32 13.83
C GLY A 68 19.77 2.95 13.34
N CYS A 69 18.91 2.27 14.09
CA CYS A 69 18.29 1.03 13.60
C CYS A 69 17.30 1.32 12.47
N ASP A 70 17.47 0.64 11.33
CA ASP A 70 16.46 0.59 10.27
C ASP A 70 15.28 -0.27 10.73
N LEU A 71 14.18 0.37 11.10
CA LEU A 71 12.97 -0.33 11.57
C LEU A 71 12.29 -1.14 10.46
N THR A 72 12.43 -0.75 9.19
CA THR A 72 11.89 -1.52 8.07
C THR A 72 12.60 -2.86 8.00
N TRP A 73 13.93 -2.85 8.03
CA TRP A 73 14.72 -4.08 8.10
C TRP A 73 14.47 -4.88 9.37
N LEU A 74 14.39 -4.23 10.54
CA LEU A 74 14.15 -4.91 11.81
C LEU A 74 12.82 -5.68 11.79
N LEU A 75 11.76 -5.07 11.28
CA LEU A 75 10.41 -5.66 11.27
C LEU A 75 10.23 -6.67 10.13
N THR A 76 10.73 -6.38 8.93
CA THR A 76 10.42 -7.15 7.72
C THR A 76 11.55 -8.07 7.25
N GLY A 77 12.78 -7.85 7.72
CA GLY A 77 13.99 -8.49 7.19
C GLY A 77 14.47 -7.91 5.86
N VAL A 78 13.71 -7.00 5.23
CA VAL A 78 14.06 -6.36 3.96
C VAL A 78 14.64 -4.98 4.26
N ARG A 79 15.85 -4.71 3.75
CA ARG A 79 16.39 -3.34 3.77
C ARG A 79 15.68 -2.52 2.72
N ALA A 80 15.17 -1.34 3.10
CA ALA A 80 14.66 -0.41 2.11
C ALA A 80 15.80 -0.09 1.14
N ALA A 81 15.57 -0.26 -0.17
CA ALA A 81 16.43 0.36 -1.17
C ALA A 81 16.50 1.85 -0.81
N SER A 82 17.71 2.40 -0.70
CA SER A 82 17.98 3.76 -0.20
C SER A 82 16.98 4.78 -0.73
N GLY A 83 15.96 5.04 0.07
CA GLY A 83 14.79 5.81 -0.29
C GLY A 83 13.92 5.78 0.94
N LYS A 84 13.77 6.93 1.60
CA LYS A 84 12.85 7.05 2.73
C LYS A 84 11.46 6.68 2.21
N PRO A 85 10.82 5.59 2.67
CA PRO A 85 9.42 5.43 2.39
C PRO A 85 8.70 6.42 3.29
N GLU A 86 8.30 7.57 2.73
CA GLU A 86 7.32 8.43 3.40
C GLU A 86 5.96 7.71 3.28
N PRO A 87 5.34 7.27 4.39
CA PRO A 87 4.05 6.54 4.36
C PRO A 87 2.87 7.40 3.86
N TRP A 88 3.12 8.68 3.64
CA TRP A 88 2.22 9.70 3.14
C TRP A 88 2.74 10.36 1.86
N ALA A 89 3.78 9.79 1.23
CA ALA A 89 4.08 10.11 -0.16
C ALA A 89 2.79 9.86 -0.94
N HIS A 90 2.23 10.96 -1.41
CA HIS A 90 0.98 11.08 -2.11
C HIS A 90 0.65 9.83 -2.92
N PHE A 91 -0.61 9.40 -2.88
CA PHE A 91 -1.22 8.55 -3.90
C PHE A 91 -1.09 9.32 -5.22
N SER A 92 0.11 9.36 -5.79
CA SER A 92 0.36 9.91 -7.10
C SER A 92 -0.32 8.91 -8.01
N PRO A 93 -1.40 9.31 -8.71
CA PRO A 93 -2.01 8.43 -9.67
C PRO A 93 -0.90 7.93 -10.60
N ASP A 94 -0.97 6.67 -10.97
CA ASP A 94 -0.17 6.15 -12.07
C ASP A 94 -0.45 7.04 -13.29
N GLU A 95 0.50 7.93 -13.60
CA GLU A 95 0.32 9.00 -14.59
C GLU A 95 0.08 8.42 -15.98
N GLU A 96 0.72 7.28 -16.27
CA GLU A 96 0.55 6.54 -17.52
C GLU A 96 -0.85 5.93 -17.59
N LEU A 97 -1.31 5.28 -16.51
CA LEU A 97 -2.67 4.75 -16.46
C LEU A 97 -3.71 5.88 -16.58
N LEU A 98 -3.55 6.99 -15.87
CA LEU A 98 -4.45 8.14 -15.94
C LEU A 98 -4.47 8.73 -17.36
N GLY A 99 -3.32 8.87 -18.01
CA GLY A 99 -3.22 9.32 -19.40
C GLY A 99 -3.98 8.40 -20.35
N ARG A 100 -3.81 7.09 -20.23
CA ARG A 100 -4.52 6.09 -21.05
C ARG A 100 -6.02 6.07 -20.80
N VAL A 101 -6.44 6.19 -19.54
CA VAL A 101 -7.86 6.29 -19.19
C VAL A 101 -8.47 7.57 -19.78
N THR A 102 -7.74 8.68 -19.72
CA THR A 102 -8.19 9.95 -20.28
C THR A 102 -8.35 9.88 -21.80
N ASP A 103 -7.36 9.34 -22.51
CA ASP A 103 -7.45 9.10 -23.96
C ASP A 103 -8.60 8.14 -24.31
N MET A 104 -8.78 7.07 -23.54
CA MET A 104 -9.86 6.11 -23.71
C MET A 104 -11.24 6.77 -23.57
N VAL A 105 -11.45 7.62 -22.55
CA VAL A 105 -12.72 8.35 -22.35
C VAL A 105 -12.96 9.35 -23.47
N ALA A 106 -11.95 10.15 -23.82
CA ALA A 106 -12.04 11.15 -24.89
C ALA A 106 -12.42 10.50 -26.24
N ARG A 107 -11.77 9.38 -26.59
CA ARG A 107 -12.10 8.61 -27.80
C ARG A 107 -13.51 8.05 -27.76
N ALA A 108 -13.92 7.43 -26.65
CA ALA A 108 -15.26 6.86 -26.55
C ALA A 108 -16.37 7.89 -26.79
N TYR A 109 -16.22 9.11 -26.26
CA TYR A 109 -17.17 10.21 -26.50
C TYR A 109 -17.08 10.76 -27.92
N SER A 110 -15.87 10.94 -28.46
CA SER A 110 -15.66 11.37 -29.85
C SER A 110 -16.27 10.39 -30.86
N ASP A 111 -16.05 9.09 -30.67
CA ASP A 111 -16.60 8.02 -31.52
C ASP A 111 -18.13 7.99 -31.46
N ALA A 112 -18.72 8.36 -30.31
CA ALA A 112 -20.16 8.47 -30.13
C ALA A 112 -20.74 9.79 -30.66
N GLY A 113 -19.91 10.69 -31.20
CA GLY A 113 -20.34 12.01 -31.67
C GLY A 113 -20.85 12.93 -30.56
N ARG A 114 -20.44 12.69 -29.31
CA ARG A 114 -20.90 13.45 -28.13
C ARG A 114 -19.79 14.40 -27.67
N PRO A 115 -20.03 15.73 -27.64
CA PRO A 115 -19.06 16.66 -27.09
C PRO A 115 -18.88 16.43 -25.59
N LEU A 116 -17.64 16.53 -25.10
CA LEU A 116 -17.30 16.40 -23.69
C LEU A 116 -16.49 17.62 -23.23
N SER A 117 -16.91 18.25 -22.13
CA SER A 117 -16.16 19.36 -21.56
C SER A 117 -14.86 18.86 -20.91
N MET A 118 -13.84 19.72 -20.78
CA MET A 118 -12.58 19.34 -20.11
C MET A 118 -12.78 18.93 -18.65
N VAL A 119 -13.73 19.58 -17.97
CA VAL A 119 -14.08 19.25 -16.58
C VAL A 119 -14.72 17.86 -16.49
N ASP A 120 -15.64 17.56 -17.40
CA ASP A 120 -16.29 16.25 -17.46
C ASP A 120 -15.35 15.14 -17.89
N LEU A 121 -14.44 15.42 -18.83
CA LEU A 121 -13.36 14.51 -19.19
C LEU A 121 -12.50 14.18 -17.99
N GLY A 122 -12.05 15.17 -17.21
CA GLY A 122 -11.28 14.94 -15.99
C GLY A 122 -12.05 14.09 -14.96
N ARG A 123 -13.32 14.43 -14.72
CA ARG A 123 -14.18 13.71 -13.77
C ARG A 123 -14.41 12.25 -14.16
N LEU A 124 -14.80 11.99 -15.41
CA LEU A 124 -15.03 10.64 -15.92
C LEU A 124 -13.74 9.83 -15.97
N SER A 125 -12.62 10.46 -16.33
CA SER A 125 -11.31 9.79 -16.33
C SER A 125 -10.92 9.35 -14.92
N ALA A 126 -11.12 10.21 -13.91
CA ALA A 126 -10.88 9.84 -12.52
C ALA A 126 -11.79 8.69 -12.04
N GLU A 127 -13.07 8.70 -12.43
CA GLU A 127 -14.01 7.63 -12.12
C GLU A 127 -13.55 6.29 -12.72
N LYS A 128 -13.20 6.27 -14.01
CA LYS A 128 -12.76 5.04 -14.69
C LYS A 128 -11.39 4.58 -14.20
N TYR A 129 -10.49 5.51 -13.88
CA TYR A 129 -9.20 5.22 -13.26
C TYR A 129 -9.39 4.47 -11.94
N LYS A 130 -10.27 4.98 -11.06
CA LYS A 130 -10.58 4.34 -9.78
C LYS A 130 -11.11 2.92 -9.96
N VAL A 131 -12.02 2.70 -10.89
CA VAL A 131 -12.56 1.36 -11.18
C VAL A 131 -11.46 0.37 -11.55
N ILE A 132 -10.48 0.80 -12.35
CA ILE A 132 -9.38 -0.07 -12.80
C ILE A 132 -8.41 -0.35 -11.66
N VAL A 133 -8.03 0.66 -10.89
CA VAL A 133 -7.13 0.51 -9.73
C VAL A 133 -7.76 -0.37 -8.64
N ASP A 134 -9.05 -0.20 -8.36
CA ASP A 134 -9.76 -1.02 -7.37
C ASP A 134 -9.92 -2.49 -7.82
N ALA A 135 -9.81 -2.76 -9.12
CA ALA A 135 -9.97 -4.10 -9.67
C ALA A 135 -8.68 -4.93 -9.66
N THR A 136 -7.52 -4.29 -9.83
CA THR A 136 -6.23 -5.00 -9.91
C THR A 136 -5.03 -4.10 -9.67
N ASP A 137 -4.03 -4.66 -8.99
CA ASP A 137 -2.72 -4.06 -8.78
C ASP A 137 -1.69 -4.44 -9.86
N ASP A 138 -2.02 -5.41 -10.74
CA ASP A 138 -1.11 -5.87 -11.80
C ASP A 138 -1.09 -4.90 -13.01
N PRO A 139 0.08 -4.40 -13.45
CA PRO A 139 0.17 -3.47 -14.56
C PRO A 139 -0.33 -4.00 -15.91
N GLU A 140 -0.14 -5.29 -16.21
CA GLU A 140 -0.59 -5.87 -17.49
C GLU A 140 -2.11 -6.02 -17.52
N GLU A 141 -2.69 -6.47 -16.40
CA GLU A 141 -4.15 -6.54 -16.23
C GLU A 141 -4.80 -5.15 -16.31
N ARG A 142 -4.18 -4.10 -15.75
CA ARG A 142 -4.68 -2.72 -15.86
C ARG A 142 -4.87 -2.29 -17.31
N PHE A 143 -3.94 -2.63 -18.21
CA PHE A 143 -4.10 -2.30 -19.63
C PHE A 143 -5.26 -3.06 -20.29
N THR A 144 -5.49 -4.30 -19.89
CA THR A 144 -6.65 -5.08 -20.34
C THR A 144 -7.94 -4.43 -19.84
N MET A 145 -7.95 -3.99 -18.58
CA MET A 145 -9.09 -3.30 -17.96
C MET A 145 -9.38 -1.94 -18.61
N VAL A 146 -8.38 -1.18 -19.05
CA VAL A 146 -8.59 0.07 -19.83
C VAL A 146 -9.38 -0.24 -21.11
N LYS A 147 -8.98 -1.29 -21.87
CA LYS A 147 -9.66 -1.67 -23.11
C LYS A 147 -11.09 -2.10 -22.86
N LEU A 148 -11.31 -2.94 -21.84
CA LEU A 148 -12.62 -3.43 -21.45
C LEU A 148 -13.55 -2.28 -21.01
N THR A 149 -13.03 -1.40 -20.16
CA THR A 149 -13.76 -0.22 -19.67
C THR A 149 -14.17 0.70 -20.82
N GLY A 150 -13.28 0.92 -21.79
CA GLY A 150 -13.60 1.70 -22.98
C GLY A 150 -14.64 1.03 -23.90
N ALA A 151 -14.59 -0.29 -24.05
CA ALA A 151 -15.60 -1.02 -24.81
C ALA A 151 -16.98 -0.91 -24.15
N GLN A 152 -17.03 -1.03 -22.83
CA GLN A 152 -18.26 -0.89 -22.06
C GLN A 152 -18.81 0.54 -22.14
N LEU A 153 -17.97 1.56 -21.95
CA LEU A 153 -18.36 2.95 -22.07
C LEU A 153 -18.94 3.28 -23.46
N ARG A 154 -18.30 2.83 -24.54
CA ARG A 154 -18.84 3.02 -25.90
C ARG A 154 -20.22 2.38 -26.06
N LYS A 155 -20.40 1.15 -25.56
CA LYS A 155 -21.68 0.45 -25.61
C LYS A 155 -22.78 1.23 -24.88
N ASP A 156 -22.46 1.78 -23.71
CA ASP A 156 -23.42 2.54 -22.89
C ASP A 156 -23.80 3.87 -23.58
N LEU A 157 -22.83 4.59 -24.15
CA LEU A 157 -23.09 5.84 -24.89
C LEU A 157 -23.97 5.62 -26.13
N ILE A 158 -23.85 4.47 -26.80
CA ILE A 158 -24.71 4.09 -27.92
C ILE A 158 -26.13 3.75 -27.42
N ALA A 159 -26.24 2.98 -26.34
CA ALA A 159 -27.52 2.56 -25.78
C ALA A 159 -28.36 3.75 -25.26
N GLU A 160 -27.71 4.81 -24.82
CA GLU A 160 -28.36 6.05 -24.38
C GLU A 160 -28.86 6.96 -25.52
N GLN A 161 -28.67 6.62 -26.80
CA GLN A 161 -29.30 7.39 -27.88
C GLN A 161 -30.82 7.17 -27.84
N PRO A 162 -31.67 8.20 -27.64
CA PRO A 162 -33.09 8.04 -27.88
C PRO A 162 -33.23 7.72 -29.37
N GLY A 163 -33.85 6.56 -29.66
CA GLY A 163 -34.05 6.11 -31.03
C GLY A 163 -34.58 7.26 -31.89
N SER A 164 -34.02 7.41 -33.08
CA SER A 164 -34.54 8.22 -34.19
C SER A 164 -35.95 7.73 -34.54
N GLY A 165 -36.90 8.01 -33.66
CA GLY A 165 -38.32 7.81 -33.82
C GLY A 165 -38.81 8.88 -34.76
N LYS A 166 -38.88 8.51 -36.05
CA LYS A 166 -39.77 9.14 -37.03
C LYS A 166 -41.07 9.54 -36.33
N ARG A 167 -41.36 10.84 -36.29
CA ARG A 167 -42.73 11.33 -36.28
C ARG A 167 -42.91 12.17 -37.53
N SER A 168 -43.31 11.48 -38.59
CA SER A 168 -44.23 12.05 -39.57
C SER A 168 -45.55 12.29 -38.84
N ALA A 169 -46.00 13.53 -38.78
CA ALA A 169 -47.41 13.95 -38.80
C ALA A 169 -47.43 15.47 -39.00
#